data_AF-A0A1D7YM59-F1
#
_entry.id   AF-A0A1D7YM59-F1
#
_cell.length_a   1.000
_cell.length_b   1.000
_cell.length_c   1.000
_cell.angle_alpha   90.00
_cell.angle_beta   90.00
_cell.angle_gamma   90.00
#
_symmetry.space_group_name_H-M   'P 1'
#
loop_
_entity.id
_entity.type
_entity.pdbx_description
1 polymer ?
#
loop_
_entity_poly.entity_id
_entity_poly.type
_entity_poly.pdbx_seq_one_letter_code
_entity_poly.pdbx_strand_id
1 'polypeptide(L)'
;MGILIPRFAPALVCVLAFAVIFGTFVKSLLPRINNVLAERRDAIDGQRERAQRTMSEAGEVLAKYREELAEARHEAARLRQEALEQGTELITEIRAEGLRERESMIAEAQARLAADRVIAEAELRGVVVSLATELAGRVVGEPIDSVARESDLVDRFFSDLDARSAAGLQ
;
A
#
# COMPACT_ATOMS: atom_id res chain seq x y z
N MET A 1 84.08 -84.58 24.29
CA MET A 1 83.14 -83.54 24.76
C MET A 1 81.77 -83.86 24.20
N GLY A 2 80.79 -84.08 25.08
CA GLY A 2 79.61 -84.92 24.85
C GLY A 2 78.63 -84.45 23.78
N ILE A 3 77.96 -85.45 23.21
CA ILE A 3 76.84 -85.39 22.26
C ILE A 3 75.70 -84.53 22.84
N LEU A 4 75.39 -83.42 22.15
CA LEU A 4 74.19 -82.62 22.38
C LEU A 4 72.97 -83.37 21.81
N ILE A 5 72.40 -84.25 22.62
CA ILE A 5 71.04 -84.74 22.36
C ILE A 5 70.11 -83.54 22.62
N PRO A 6 69.33 -83.07 21.64
CA PRO A 6 68.32 -82.04 21.90
C PRO A 6 67.31 -82.64 22.89
N ARG A 7 67.36 -82.23 24.16
CA ARG A 7 66.26 -82.48 25.10
C ARG A 7 65.08 -81.66 24.57
N PHE A 8 64.18 -82.30 23.82
CA PHE A 8 62.96 -81.67 23.30
C PHE A 8 61.96 -81.29 24.40
N ALA A 9 62.08 -81.89 25.59
CA ALA A 9 61.22 -81.62 26.74
C ALA A 9 61.19 -80.13 27.20
N PRO A 10 62.33 -79.45 27.47
CA PRO A 10 62.32 -78.03 27.82
C PRO A 10 61.80 -77.13 26.69
N ALA A 11 62.09 -77.46 25.43
CA ALA A 11 61.55 -76.70 24.29
C ALA A 11 60.02 -76.79 24.22
N LEU A 12 59.45 -77.97 24.46
CA LEU A 12 58.00 -78.20 24.45
C LEU A 12 57.30 -77.45 25.59
N VAL A 13 57.90 -77.42 26.79
CA VAL A 13 57.38 -76.64 27.94
C VAL A 13 57.43 -75.14 27.64
N CYS A 14 58.51 -74.63 27.05
CA CYS A 14 58.61 -73.23 26.64
C CYS A 14 57.56 -72.86 25.58
N VAL A 15 57.34 -73.72 24.58
CA VAL A 15 56.30 -73.51 23.55
C VAL A 15 54.91 -73.52 24.15
N LEU A 16 54.63 -74.43 25.09
CA LEU A 16 53.34 -74.49 25.78
C LEU A 16 53.10 -73.23 26.62
N ALA A 17 54.09 -72.79 27.40
CA ALA A 17 54.01 -71.56 28.19
C ALA A 17 53.83 -70.32 27.29
N PHE A 18 54.58 -70.25 26.18
CA PHE A 18 54.42 -69.21 25.18
C PHE A 18 53.03 -69.22 24.55
N ALA A 19 52.49 -70.38 24.19
CA ALA A 19 51.16 -70.51 23.61
C ALA A 19 50.05 -70.08 24.57
N VAL A 20 50.17 -70.38 25.86
CA VAL A 20 49.21 -69.92 26.89
C VAL A 20 49.25 -68.40 27.06
N ILE A 21 50.45 -67.81 27.13
CA ILE A 21 50.62 -66.35 27.23
C ILE A 21 50.15 -65.66 25.94
N PHE A 22 50.52 -66.18 24.78
CA PHE A 22 50.10 -65.65 23.49
C PHE A 22 48.58 -65.77 23.29
N GLY A 23 47.99 -66.89 23.70
CA GLY A 23 46.54 -67.09 23.66
C GLY A 23 45.77 -66.09 24.54
N THR A 24 46.28 -65.80 25.73
CA THR A 24 45.69 -64.77 26.62
C THR A 24 45.88 -63.34 26.07
N PHE A 25 47.02 -63.05 25.44
CA PHE A 25 47.26 -61.79 24.73
C PHE A 25 46.31 -61.60 23.55
N VAL A 26 46.15 -62.61 22.69
CA VAL A 26 45.24 -62.59 21.55
C VAL A 26 43.79 -62.46 22.01
N LYS A 27 43.40 -63.16 23.08
CA LYS A 27 42.03 -63.13 23.59
C LYS A 27 41.66 -61.83 24.31
N SER A 28 42.63 -61.09 24.86
CA SER A 28 42.36 -59.91 25.70
C SER A 28 42.84 -58.59 25.09
N LEU A 29 44.03 -58.55 24.47
CA LEU A 29 44.63 -57.33 23.96
C LEU A 29 44.13 -56.94 22.56
N LEU A 30 44.01 -57.90 21.64
CA LEU A 30 43.46 -57.63 20.30
C LEU A 30 42.03 -57.08 20.32
N PRO A 31 41.06 -57.60 21.09
CA PRO A 31 39.73 -57.01 21.12
C PRO A 31 39.74 -55.59 21.69
N ARG A 32 40.59 -55.29 22.68
CA ARG A 32 40.72 -53.92 23.22
C ARG A 32 41.23 -52.93 22.17
N ILE A 33 42.25 -53.31 21.39
CA ILE A 33 42.79 -52.47 20.31
C ILE A 33 41.74 -52.28 19.21
N ASN A 34 41.08 -53.35 18.78
CA ASN A 34 40.02 -53.26 17.76
C ASN A 34 38.86 -52.39 18.21
N ASN A 35 38.44 -52.47 19.47
CA ASN A 35 37.38 -51.62 20.01
C ASN A 35 37.75 -50.14 19.95
N VAL A 36 38.97 -49.76 20.37
CA VAL A 36 39.42 -48.35 20.30
C VAL A 36 39.53 -47.86 18.86
N LEU A 37 40.02 -48.70 17.95
CA LEU A 37 40.08 -48.35 16.52
C LEU A 37 38.70 -48.26 15.87
N ALA A 38 37.73 -49.08 16.31
CA ALA A 38 36.36 -49.02 15.85
C ALA A 38 35.67 -47.76 16.37
N GLU A 39 35.81 -47.44 17.66
CA GLU A 39 35.28 -46.22 18.27
C GLU A 39 35.85 -44.96 17.61
N ARG A 40 37.15 -44.92 17.33
CA ARG A 40 37.77 -43.80 16.61
C ARG A 40 37.26 -43.67 15.17
N ARG A 41 37.08 -44.79 14.47
CA ARG A 41 36.54 -44.80 13.10
C ARG A 41 35.09 -44.29 13.10
N ASP A 42 34.25 -44.83 13.97
CA ASP A 42 32.85 -44.42 14.11
C ASP A 42 32.72 -42.95 14.53
N ALA A 43 33.58 -42.48 15.45
CA ALA A 43 33.63 -41.07 15.81
C ALA A 43 34.02 -40.17 14.63
N ILE A 44 34.99 -40.56 13.80
CA ILE A 44 35.39 -39.76 12.64
C ILE A 44 34.31 -39.78 11.57
N ASP A 45 33.81 -40.97 11.21
CA ASP A 45 32.82 -41.13 10.16
C ASP A 45 31.49 -40.48 10.56
N GLY A 46 31.07 -40.64 11.81
CA GLY A 46 29.89 -39.97 12.36
C GLY A 46 30.02 -38.45 12.40
N GLN A 47 31.19 -37.90 12.71
CA GLN A 47 31.42 -36.45 12.66
C GLN A 47 31.45 -35.91 11.22
N ARG A 48 32.01 -36.67 10.27
CA ARG A 48 31.99 -36.30 8.84
C ARG A 48 30.58 -36.33 8.28
N GLU A 49 29.79 -37.35 8.60
CA GLU A 49 28.41 -37.45 8.16
C GLU A 49 27.56 -36.31 8.75
N ARG A 50 27.71 -36.01 10.04
CA ARG A 50 27.05 -34.87 10.68
C ARG A 50 27.42 -33.55 10.03
N ALA A 51 28.71 -33.31 9.78
CA ALA A 51 29.18 -32.10 9.10
C ALA A 51 28.59 -31.99 7.68
N GLN A 52 28.55 -33.09 6.93
CA GLN A 52 27.97 -33.11 5.58
C GLN A 52 26.46 -32.82 5.61
N ARG A 53 25.72 -33.40 6.55
CA ARG A 53 24.29 -33.15 6.73
C ARG A 53 24.04 -31.68 7.10
N THR A 54 24.77 -31.13 8.06
CA THR A 54 24.64 -29.72 8.44
C THR A 54 24.99 -28.78 7.29
N MET A 55 26.02 -29.09 6.48
CA MET A 55 26.36 -28.30 5.29
C MET A 55 25.25 -28.36 4.23
N SER A 56 24.65 -29.54 4.01
CA SER A 56 23.52 -29.70 3.09
C SER A 56 22.30 -28.92 3.57
N GLU A 57 21.93 -29.06 4.84
CA GLU A 57 20.82 -28.35 5.47
C GLU A 57 21.03 -26.82 5.41
N ALA A 58 22.24 -26.35 5.70
CA ALA A 58 22.57 -24.93 5.58
C ALA A 58 22.46 -24.43 4.13
N GLY A 59 22.87 -25.24 3.16
CA GLY A 59 22.71 -24.95 1.73
C GLY A 59 21.24 -24.85 1.31
N GLU A 60 20.42 -25.80 1.74
CA GLU A 60 18.97 -25.82 1.48
C GLU A 60 18.26 -24.62 2.12
N VAL A 61 18.58 -24.30 3.38
CA VAL A 61 18.02 -23.14 4.07
C VAL A 61 18.42 -21.84 3.37
N LEU A 62 19.69 -21.72 2.94
CA LEU A 62 20.15 -20.56 2.20
C LEU A 62 19.45 -20.43 0.83
N ALA A 63 19.21 -21.54 0.16
CA ALA A 63 18.48 -21.56 -1.12
C ALA A 63 17.04 -21.08 -0.92
N LYS A 64 16.31 -21.63 0.06
CA LYS A 64 14.95 -21.21 0.43
C LYS A 64 14.91 -19.73 0.80
N TYR A 65 15.85 -19.27 1.64
CA TYR A 65 15.91 -17.86 2.03
C TYR A 65 16.15 -16.91 0.85
N ARG A 66 16.97 -17.32 -0.13
CA ARG A 66 17.19 -16.55 -1.35
C ARG A 66 15.96 -16.52 -2.25
N GLU A 67 15.24 -17.63 -2.34
CA GLU A 67 13.99 -17.74 -3.07
C GLU A 67 12.92 -16.83 -2.44
N GLU A 68 12.71 -16.92 -1.13
CA GLU A 68 11.81 -16.04 -0.37
C GLU A 68 12.17 -14.56 -0.56
N LEU A 69 13.47 -14.22 -0.55
CA LEU A 69 13.91 -12.84 -0.79
C LEU A 69 13.63 -12.37 -2.22
N ALA A 70 13.78 -13.25 -3.21
CA ALA A 70 13.46 -12.94 -4.59
C ALA A 70 11.94 -12.75 -4.78
N GLU A 71 11.14 -13.65 -4.21
CA GLU A 71 9.68 -13.55 -4.23
C GLU A 71 9.20 -12.27 -3.54
N ALA A 72 9.71 -11.95 -2.34
CA ALA A 72 9.39 -10.71 -1.63
C ALA A 72 9.74 -9.45 -2.45
N ARG A 73 10.85 -9.48 -3.21
CA ARG A 73 11.22 -8.37 -4.10
C ARG A 73 10.30 -8.26 -5.30
N HIS A 74 9.89 -9.39 -5.88
CA HIS A 74 8.91 -9.41 -6.96
C HIS A 74 7.56 -8.89 -6.50
N GLU A 75 7.10 -9.34 -5.33
CA GLU A 75 5.85 -8.88 -4.72
C GLU A 75 5.89 -7.38 -4.41
N ALA A 76 6.99 -6.90 -3.82
CA ALA A 76 7.18 -5.47 -3.57
C ALA A 76 7.26 -4.63 -4.85
N ALA A 77 7.78 -5.19 -5.95
CA ALA A 77 7.76 -4.52 -7.25
C ALA A 77 6.34 -4.47 -7.82
N ARG A 78 5.60 -5.57 -7.74
CA ARG A 78 4.19 -5.66 -8.17
C ARG A 78 3.31 -4.69 -7.41
N LEU A 79 3.39 -4.68 -6.08
CA LEU A 79 2.61 -3.78 -5.22
C LEU A 79 2.91 -2.30 -5.52
N ARG A 80 4.18 -1.96 -5.77
CA ARG A 80 4.54 -0.58 -6.17
C ARG A 80 3.93 -0.20 -7.51
N GLN A 81 3.93 -1.12 -8.48
CA GLN A 81 3.34 -0.86 -9.79
C GLN A 81 1.82 -0.68 -9.68
N GLU A 82 1.15 -1.56 -8.93
CA GLU A 82 -0.29 -1.47 -8.68
C GLU A 82 -0.66 -0.17 -7.96
N ALA A 83 0.09 0.23 -6.95
CA ALA A 83 -0.13 1.49 -6.25
C ALA A 83 0.08 2.73 -7.16
N LEU A 84 1.02 2.66 -8.10
CA LEU A 84 1.21 3.72 -9.09
C LEU A 84 0.02 3.79 -10.06
N GLU A 85 -0.43 2.66 -10.57
CA GLU A 85 -1.59 2.58 -11.48
C GLU A 85 -2.85 3.10 -10.79
N GLN A 86 -3.19 2.58 -9.61
CA GLN A 86 -4.32 3.04 -8.80
C GLN A 86 -4.18 4.52 -8.44
N GLY A 87 -2.99 4.98 -8.08
CA GLY A 87 -2.73 6.39 -7.78
C GLY A 87 -2.97 7.29 -8.98
N THR A 88 -2.55 6.88 -10.18
CA THR A 88 -2.82 7.64 -11.41
C THR A 88 -4.29 7.67 -11.77
N GLU A 89 -4.98 6.54 -11.65
CA GLU A 89 -6.43 6.44 -11.90
C GLU A 89 -7.20 7.33 -10.93
N LEU A 90 -6.90 7.25 -9.64
CA LEU A 90 -7.51 8.09 -8.61
C LEU A 90 -7.29 9.59 -8.86
N ILE A 91 -6.08 9.99 -9.27
CA ILE A 91 -5.82 11.40 -9.63
C ILE A 91 -6.66 11.83 -10.83
N THR A 92 -6.82 10.97 -11.83
CA THR A 92 -7.67 11.29 -12.99
C THR A 92 -9.15 11.38 -12.61
N GLU A 93 -9.63 10.49 -11.74
CA GLU A 93 -11.00 10.48 -11.23
C GLU A 93 -11.29 11.74 -10.41
N ILE A 94 -10.44 12.07 -9.43
CA ILE A 94 -10.58 13.28 -8.60
C ILE A 94 -10.55 14.54 -9.46
N ARG A 95 -9.68 14.60 -10.49
CA ARG A 95 -9.65 15.74 -11.40
C ARG A 95 -10.93 15.86 -12.21
N ALA A 96 -11.47 14.75 -12.72
CA ALA A 96 -12.71 14.74 -13.46
C ALA A 96 -13.90 15.15 -12.57
N GLU A 97 -13.96 14.64 -11.35
CA GLU A 97 -14.99 15.03 -10.37
C GLU A 97 -14.89 16.52 -10.02
N GLY A 98 -13.69 17.02 -9.71
CA GLY A 98 -13.48 18.43 -9.40
C GLY A 98 -13.85 19.38 -10.54
N LEU A 99 -13.69 18.95 -11.80
CA LEU A 99 -14.17 19.71 -12.96
C LEU A 99 -15.71 19.73 -13.03
N ARG A 100 -16.37 18.59 -12.81
CA ARG A 100 -17.84 18.51 -12.79
C ARG A 100 -18.44 19.34 -11.65
N GLU A 101 -17.89 19.24 -10.44
CA GLU A 101 -18.33 20.04 -9.30
C GLU A 101 -18.15 21.54 -9.56
N ARG A 102 -17.01 21.93 -10.14
CA ARG A 102 -16.77 23.33 -10.54
C ARG A 102 -17.81 23.81 -11.54
N GLU A 103 -18.12 23.03 -12.57
CA GLU A 103 -19.12 23.39 -13.57
C GLU A 103 -20.51 23.54 -12.95
N SER A 104 -20.91 22.61 -12.07
CA SER A 104 -22.15 22.71 -11.30
C SER A 104 -22.21 23.98 -10.46
N MET A 105 -21.14 24.27 -9.71
CA MET A 105 -21.05 25.47 -8.87
C MET A 105 -21.15 26.75 -9.70
N ILE A 106 -20.52 26.81 -10.88
CA ILE A 106 -20.62 27.96 -11.77
C ILE A 106 -22.05 28.12 -12.30
N ALA A 107 -22.70 27.04 -12.72
CA ALA A 107 -24.07 27.08 -13.21
C ALA A 107 -25.05 27.57 -12.12
N GLU A 108 -24.91 27.06 -10.89
CA GLU A 108 -25.69 27.52 -9.74
C GLU A 108 -25.43 28.99 -9.41
N ALA A 109 -24.17 29.43 -9.45
CA ALA A 109 -23.82 30.82 -9.21
C ALA A 109 -24.39 31.77 -10.28
N GLN A 110 -24.37 31.36 -11.55
CA GLN A 110 -24.98 32.12 -12.64
C GLN A 110 -26.50 32.22 -12.48
N ALA A 111 -27.17 31.14 -12.09
CA ALA A 111 -28.60 31.14 -11.82
C ALA A 111 -28.95 32.09 -10.66
N ARG A 112 -28.17 32.08 -9.57
CA ARG A 112 -28.33 33.02 -8.45
C ARG A 112 -28.10 34.46 -8.87
N LEU A 113 -27.03 34.75 -9.62
CA LEU A 113 -26.76 36.10 -10.13
C LEU A 113 -27.87 36.63 -11.04
N ALA A 114 -28.48 35.76 -11.85
CA ALA A 114 -29.62 36.14 -12.68
C ALA A 114 -30.84 36.49 -11.83
N ALA A 115 -31.14 35.71 -10.78
CA ALA A 115 -32.21 36.00 -9.85
C ALA A 115 -31.95 37.30 -9.07
N ASP A 116 -30.73 37.50 -8.57
CA ASP A 116 -30.32 38.70 -7.83
C ASP A 116 -30.44 39.96 -8.70
N ARG A 117 -30.15 39.88 -10.01
CA ARG A 117 -30.35 40.98 -10.95
C ARG A 117 -31.82 41.40 -11.05
N VAL A 118 -32.73 40.43 -11.17
CA VAL A 118 -34.17 40.72 -11.25
C VAL A 118 -34.66 41.40 -9.97
N ILE A 119 -34.21 40.92 -8.80
CA ILE A 119 -34.54 41.53 -7.51
C ILE A 119 -34.00 42.96 -7.44
N ALA A 120 -32.71 43.16 -7.79
CA ALA A 120 -32.08 44.48 -7.77
C ALA A 120 -32.75 45.48 -8.73
N GLU A 121 -33.15 45.05 -9.92
CA GLU A 121 -33.88 45.89 -10.87
C GLU A 121 -35.25 46.30 -10.34
N ALA A 122 -35.98 45.38 -9.69
CA ALA A 122 -37.27 45.68 -9.06
C ALA A 122 -37.13 46.67 -7.89
N GLU A 123 -36.12 46.48 -7.03
CA GLU A 123 -35.81 47.42 -5.95
C GLU A 123 -35.44 48.80 -6.48
N LEU A 124 -34.58 48.87 -7.51
CA LEU A 124 -34.15 50.13 -8.11
C LEU A 124 -35.34 50.88 -8.74
N ARG A 125 -36.25 50.18 -9.42
CA ARG A 125 -37.49 50.79 -9.95
C ARG A 125 -38.33 51.41 -8.83
N GLY A 126 -38.51 50.71 -7.71
CA GLY A 126 -39.24 51.23 -6.54
C GLY A 126 -38.61 52.51 -5.99
N VAL A 127 -37.28 52.53 -5.84
CA VAL A 127 -36.52 53.71 -5.38
C VAL A 127 -36.66 54.87 -6.35
N VAL A 128 -36.53 54.64 -7.67
CA VAL A 128 -36.66 55.68 -8.70
C VAL A 128 -38.07 56.28 -8.72
N VAL A 129 -39.12 55.46 -8.63
CA VAL A 129 -40.51 55.95 -8.55
C VAL A 129 -40.71 56.81 -7.31
N SER A 130 -40.22 56.38 -6.14
CA SER A 130 -40.30 57.17 -4.90
C SER A 130 -39.55 58.50 -4.99
N LEU A 131 -38.36 58.53 -5.60
CA LEU A 131 -37.59 59.77 -5.78
C LEU A 131 -38.27 60.71 -6.78
N ALA A 132 -38.86 60.17 -7.85
CA ALA A 132 -39.58 60.95 -8.85
C ALA A 132 -40.84 61.60 -8.26
N THR A 133 -41.60 60.89 -7.41
CA THR A 133 -42.78 61.45 -6.73
C THR A 133 -42.41 62.50 -5.69
N GLU A 134 -41.31 62.31 -4.93
CA GLU A 134 -40.79 63.32 -4.00
C GLU A 134 -40.38 64.61 -4.74
N LEU A 135 -39.65 64.48 -5.86
CA LEU A 135 -39.21 65.61 -6.66
C LEU A 135 -40.40 66.35 -7.29
N ALA A 136 -41.36 65.62 -7.85
CA ALA A 136 -42.58 66.20 -8.40
C ALA A 136 -43.38 66.99 -7.34
N GLY A 137 -43.49 66.46 -6.12
CA GLY A 137 -44.11 67.17 -4.99
C GLY A 137 -43.40 68.45 -4.59
N ARG A 138 -42.06 68.44 -4.56
CA ARG A 138 -41.27 69.65 -4.29
C ARG A 138 -41.42 70.72 -5.37
N VAL A 139 -41.54 70.34 -6.64
CA VAL A 139 -41.69 71.28 -7.77
C VAL A 139 -43.09 71.90 -7.80
N VAL A 140 -44.13 71.15 -7.44
CA VAL A 140 -45.54 71.60 -7.45
C VAL A 140 -45.91 72.41 -6.21
N GLY A 141 -45.17 72.25 -5.09
CA GLY A 141 -45.28 73.14 -3.93
C GLY A 141 -46.49 72.92 -3.02
N GLU A 142 -47.13 71.75 -3.05
CA GLU A 142 -48.34 71.44 -2.26
C GLU A 142 -48.28 70.00 -1.67
N PRO A 143 -48.83 69.72 -0.47
CA PRO A 143 -48.71 68.41 0.18
C PRO A 143 -49.48 67.32 -0.56
N ILE A 144 -48.78 66.24 -0.90
CA ILE A 144 -49.30 65.10 -1.67
C ILE A 144 -50.10 64.17 -0.73
N ASP A 145 -51.38 64.47 -0.51
CA ASP A 145 -52.35 63.52 0.05
C ASP A 145 -53.40 63.08 -0.98
N SER A 146 -53.39 63.66 -2.19
CA SER A 146 -54.40 63.39 -3.24
C SER A 146 -53.92 62.55 -4.43
N VAL A 147 -52.61 62.29 -4.57
CA VAL A 147 -52.04 61.54 -5.73
C VAL A 147 -51.98 60.02 -5.50
N ALA A 148 -52.28 59.53 -4.29
CA ALA A 148 -52.43 58.09 -4.03
C ALA A 148 -53.68 57.48 -4.72
N ARG A 149 -54.56 58.30 -5.29
CA ARG A 149 -55.77 57.84 -5.98
C ARG A 149 -55.58 57.52 -7.46
N GLU A 150 -54.37 57.63 -7.99
CA GLU A 150 -54.10 57.55 -9.43
C GLU A 150 -52.95 56.59 -9.79
N SER A 151 -52.69 55.55 -8.98
CA SER A 151 -51.77 54.46 -9.36
C SER A 151 -52.25 53.72 -10.62
N ASP A 152 -53.57 53.72 -10.83
CA ASP A 152 -54.27 53.05 -11.94
C ASP A 152 -53.95 53.63 -13.33
N LEU A 153 -53.50 54.89 -13.41
CA LEU A 153 -53.04 55.51 -14.67
C LEU A 153 -51.57 55.26 -14.94
N VAL A 154 -50.76 55.14 -13.89
CA VAL A 154 -49.33 54.84 -14.00
C VAL A 154 -49.14 53.41 -14.51
N ASP A 155 -49.89 52.45 -13.97
CA ASP A 155 -49.86 51.05 -14.44
C ASP A 155 -50.32 50.92 -15.90
N ARG A 156 -51.31 51.72 -16.31
CA ARG A 156 -51.78 51.79 -17.71
C ARG A 156 -50.72 52.39 -18.65
N PHE A 157 -49.95 53.36 -18.20
CA PHE A 157 -48.89 53.97 -18.99
C PHE A 157 -47.71 53.01 -19.21
N PHE A 158 -47.31 52.27 -18.18
CA PHE A 158 -46.28 51.23 -18.31
C PHE A 158 -46.74 50.06 -19.19
N SER A 159 -48.01 49.65 -19.08
CA SER A 159 -48.58 48.63 -19.96
C SER A 159 -48.61 49.02 -21.44
N ASP A 160 -48.83 50.30 -21.79
CA ASP A 160 -48.81 50.77 -23.19
C ASP A 160 -47.38 50.85 -23.75
N LEU A 161 -46.40 51.20 -22.91
CA LEU A 161 -44.98 51.21 -23.30
C LEU A 161 -44.45 49.80 -23.56
N ASP A 162 -44.81 48.82 -22.73
CA ASP A 162 -44.43 47.42 -22.95
C ASP A 162 -45.08 46.87 -24.24
N ALA A 163 -46.33 47.22 -24.53
CA ALA A 163 -47.01 46.83 -25.76
C ALA A 163 -46.36 47.44 -27.03
N ARG A 164 -45.95 48.71 -26.98
CA ARG A 164 -45.29 49.39 -28.11
C ARG A 164 -43.86 48.91 -28.35
N SER A 165 -43.12 48.59 -27.30
CA SER A 165 -41.76 48.03 -27.43
C SER A 165 -41.78 46.61 -28.02
N ALA A 166 -42.80 45.80 -27.69
CA ALA A 166 -43.01 44.50 -28.31
C ALA A 166 -43.43 44.59 -29.80
N ALA A 167 -44.18 45.64 -30.17
CA ALA A 167 -44.60 45.87 -31.56
C ALA A 167 -43.49 46.45 -32.47
N GLY A 168 -42.44 47.05 -31.90
CA GLY A 168 -41.31 47.63 -32.64
C GLY A 168 -40.15 46.67 -32.92
N LEU A 169 -40.26 45.40 -32.51
CA LEU A 169 -39.24 44.36 -32.70
C LEU A 169 -39.62 43.28 -33.74
N GLN A 170 -40.62 43.56 -34.60
CA GLN A 170 -40.86 42.87 -35.87
C GLN A 170 -40.36 43.73 -37.03
#